data_AF-A0A6N6KWF4-F1
#
_entry.id   AF-A0A6N6KWF4-F1
#
_cell.length_a   1.000
_cell.length_b   1.000
_cell.length_c   1.000
_cell.angle_alpha   90.00
_cell.angle_beta   90.00
_cell.angle_gamma   90.00
#
_symmetry.space_group_name_H-M   'P 1'
#
loop_
_entity.id
_entity.type
_entity.pdbx_description
1 polymer ?
#
loop_
_entity_poly.entity_id
_entity_poly.type
_entity_poly.pdbx_seq_one_letter_code
_entity_poly.pdbx_strand_id
1 'polypeptide(L)'
;MKKLRPERLVGCTFQGVTPLGTSYITINERTIGEPFEVFVNCAKAGSETAAVAEALGRLISLVLRIDVTASQRVRLSEVQRQLAGIGSGHFRLDNPMQVFSLADAIARPLNQYLNDTEDHIESTQTSLGTGLEDLQADEADES
;
A
#
# COMPACT_ATOMS: atom_id res chain seq x y z
N MET A 1 13.34 4.07 -18.70
CA MET A 1 14.45 3.05 -18.63
C MET A 1 14.11 2.03 -17.54
N LYS A 2 14.72 0.83 -17.51
CA LYS A 2 14.43 -0.18 -16.46
C LYS A 2 15.02 0.26 -15.10
N LYS A 3 14.24 1.00 -14.28
CA LYS A 3 14.64 1.51 -12.94
C LYS A 3 15.20 0.35 -12.10
N LEU A 4 16.50 0.41 -11.77
CA LEU A 4 17.24 -0.68 -11.12
C LEU A 4 16.67 -0.93 -9.71
N ARG A 5 16.55 -2.20 -9.29
CA ARG A 5 16.08 -2.55 -7.94
C ARG A 5 17.20 -2.21 -6.93
N PRO A 6 16.95 -1.40 -5.89
CA PRO A 6 17.91 -1.18 -4.81
C PRO A 6 18.24 -2.49 -4.08
N GLU A 7 19.41 -2.55 -3.44
CA GLU A 7 19.82 -3.71 -2.62
C GLU A 7 18.94 -3.87 -1.38
N ARG A 8 18.55 -2.75 -0.77
CA ARG A 8 17.61 -2.67 0.35
C ARG A 8 16.43 -1.78 -0.01
N LEU A 9 15.23 -2.25 0.33
CA LEU A 9 13.98 -1.48 0.33
C LEU A 9 13.45 -1.44 1.78
N VAL A 10 12.65 -0.43 2.10
CA VAL A 10 11.81 -0.44 3.31
C VAL A 10 10.42 -0.91 2.90
N GLY A 11 9.65 -1.49 3.81
CA GLY A 11 8.29 -1.93 3.50
C GLY A 11 7.51 -2.32 4.74
N CYS A 12 6.18 -2.31 4.61
CA CYS A 12 5.22 -2.73 5.62
C CYS A 12 4.58 -4.06 5.20
N THR A 13 4.13 -4.87 6.18
CA THR A 13 3.41 -6.12 5.91
C THR A 13 2.10 -6.18 6.69
N PHE A 14 1.00 -6.34 5.97
CA PHE A 14 -0.34 -6.44 6.52
C PHE A 14 -0.82 -7.90 6.50
N GLN A 15 -1.61 -8.27 7.51
CA GLN A 15 -2.23 -9.59 7.60
C GLN A 15 -3.68 -9.54 7.10
N GLY A 16 -4.00 -10.34 6.09
CA GLY A 16 -5.35 -10.55 5.58
C GLY A 16 -5.91 -11.93 5.98
N VAL A 17 -7.24 -12.06 5.97
CA VAL A 17 -7.93 -13.32 6.28
C VAL A 17 -8.89 -13.70 5.15
N THR A 18 -8.69 -14.87 4.56
CA THR A 18 -9.45 -15.39 3.42
C THR A 18 -10.07 -16.77 3.73
N PRO A 19 -11.04 -17.28 2.94
CA PRO A 19 -11.54 -18.65 3.08
C PRO A 19 -10.44 -19.70 2.90
N LEU A 20 -9.35 -19.31 2.25
CA LEU A 20 -8.22 -20.16 1.88
C LEU A 20 -7.05 -20.02 2.88
N GLY A 21 -7.27 -19.32 3.98
CA GLY A 21 -6.31 -19.11 5.07
C GLY A 21 -5.82 -17.66 5.20
N THR A 22 -4.82 -17.47 6.07
CA THR A 22 -4.16 -16.17 6.30
C THR A 22 -3.31 -15.78 5.10
N SER A 23 -3.51 -14.56 4.59
CA SER A 23 -2.61 -13.92 3.63
C SER A 23 -1.71 -12.88 4.32
N TYR A 24 -0.53 -12.68 3.76
CA TYR A 24 0.39 -11.61 4.14
C TYR A 24 0.71 -10.79 2.89
N ILE A 25 0.47 -9.48 2.96
CA ILE A 25 0.65 -8.55 1.86
C ILE A 25 1.77 -7.59 2.27
N THR A 26 2.93 -7.70 1.63
CA THR A 26 4.08 -6.83 1.86
C THR A 26 4.15 -5.77 0.77
N ILE A 27 4.19 -4.50 1.14
CA ILE A 27 4.34 -3.36 0.22
C ILE A 27 5.71 -2.74 0.49
N ASN A 28 6.58 -2.75 -0.53
CA ASN A 28 7.94 -2.21 -0.46
C ASN A 28 8.05 -0.87 -1.20
N GLU A 29 8.93 -0.01 -0.69
CA GLU A 29 9.06 1.38 -1.10
C GLU A 29 10.49 1.79 -1.43
N ARG A 30 10.62 2.82 -2.28
CA ARG A 30 11.88 3.55 -2.49
C ARG A 30 12.03 4.74 -1.55
N THR A 31 10.93 5.45 -1.39
CA THR A 31 10.76 6.71 -0.67
C THR A 31 9.36 6.66 -0.05
N ILE A 32 9.12 7.39 1.04
CA ILE A 32 7.80 7.44 1.70
C ILE A 32 6.73 7.86 0.67
N GLY A 33 5.68 7.05 0.50
CA GLY A 33 4.62 7.26 -0.49
C GLY A 33 4.95 6.82 -1.92
N GLU A 34 6.13 6.24 -2.19
CA GLU A 34 6.52 5.67 -3.49
C GLU A 34 6.51 4.12 -3.49
N PRO A 35 5.34 3.46 -3.66
CA PRO A 35 5.22 2.01 -3.66
C PRO A 35 5.88 1.40 -4.91
N PHE A 36 6.82 0.47 -4.72
CA PHE A 36 7.70 -0.05 -5.78
C PHE A 36 7.45 -1.51 -6.16
N GLU A 37 7.18 -2.38 -5.20
CA GLU A 37 6.85 -3.79 -5.42
C GLU A 37 5.93 -4.31 -4.30
N VAL A 38 5.07 -5.27 -4.61
CA VAL A 38 4.09 -5.86 -3.70
C VAL A 38 4.21 -7.39 -3.74
N PHE A 39 4.37 -8.02 -2.59
CA PHE A 39 4.36 -9.47 -2.43
C PHE A 39 3.07 -9.91 -1.74
N VAL A 40 2.52 -11.05 -2.17
CA VAL A 40 1.35 -11.68 -1.56
C VAL A 40 1.70 -13.15 -1.29
N ASN A 41 1.57 -13.57 -0.05
CA ASN A 41 1.85 -14.94 0.39
C ASN A 41 0.66 -15.47 1.21
N CYS A 42 0.31 -16.76 1.06
CA CYS A 42 -0.85 -17.35 1.73
C CYS A 42 -0.44 -18.59 2.53
N ALA A 43 -0.23 -18.42 3.84
CA ALA A 43 0.55 -19.35 4.68
C ALA A 43 -0.08 -20.72 4.95
N LYS A 44 -1.34 -20.95 4.55
CA LYS A 44 -2.04 -22.25 4.66
C LYS A 44 -2.86 -22.61 3.40
N ALA A 45 -2.66 -21.90 2.30
CA ALA A 45 -3.43 -22.14 1.09
C ALA A 45 -2.83 -23.27 0.24
N GLY A 46 -3.65 -23.92 -0.59
CA GLY A 46 -3.19 -24.94 -1.52
C GLY A 46 -2.25 -24.37 -2.60
N SER A 47 -1.48 -25.23 -3.27
CA SER A 47 -0.50 -24.84 -4.29
C SER A 47 -1.07 -23.92 -5.37
N GLU A 48 -2.29 -24.19 -5.83
CA GLU A 48 -3.00 -23.36 -6.81
C GLU A 48 -3.25 -21.94 -6.28
N THR A 49 -3.73 -21.80 -5.05
CA THR A 49 -3.97 -20.49 -4.43
C THR A 49 -2.66 -19.74 -4.17
N ALA A 50 -1.59 -20.45 -3.79
CA ALA A 50 -0.27 -19.85 -3.64
C ALA A 50 0.27 -19.34 -4.98
N ALA A 51 0.08 -20.09 -6.07
CA ALA A 51 0.45 -19.67 -7.42
C ALA A 51 -0.36 -18.44 -7.90
N VAL A 52 -1.68 -18.41 -7.63
CA VAL A 52 -2.53 -17.23 -7.93
C VAL A 52 -2.10 -16.01 -7.09
N ALA A 53 -1.76 -16.19 -5.81
CA ALA A 53 -1.25 -15.11 -4.95
C ALA A 53 0.09 -14.55 -5.47
N GLU A 54 1.04 -15.42 -5.83
CA GLU A 54 2.33 -15.00 -6.41
C GLU A 54 2.11 -14.27 -7.75
N ALA A 55 1.23 -14.79 -8.62
CA ALA A 55 0.89 -14.17 -9.89
C ALA A 55 0.30 -12.76 -9.70
N LEU A 56 -0.63 -12.59 -8.76
CA LEU A 56 -1.21 -11.28 -8.42
C LEU A 56 -0.13 -10.31 -7.90
N GLY A 57 0.69 -10.71 -6.91
CA GLY A 57 1.77 -9.87 -6.39
C GLY A 57 2.78 -9.45 -7.49
N ARG A 58 3.13 -10.37 -8.38
CA ARG A 58 4.03 -10.10 -9.52
C ARG A 58 3.39 -9.19 -10.58
N LEU A 59 2.08 -9.29 -10.82
CA LEU A 59 1.36 -8.38 -11.72
C LEU A 59 1.24 -6.97 -11.13
N ILE A 60 0.92 -6.84 -9.84
CA ILE A 60 0.88 -5.54 -9.14
C ILE A 60 2.27 -4.89 -9.16
N SER A 61 3.31 -5.66 -8.84
CA SER A 61 4.72 -5.24 -8.93
C SER A 61 5.14 -4.85 -10.35
N LEU A 62 4.54 -5.44 -11.38
CA LEU A 62 4.78 -5.04 -12.78
C LEU A 62 4.11 -3.69 -13.08
N VAL A 63 2.84 -3.50 -12.68
CA VAL A 63 2.12 -2.22 -12.85
C VAL A 63 2.83 -1.06 -12.15
N LEU A 64 3.34 -1.27 -10.94
CA LEU A 64 4.13 -0.25 -10.23
C LEU A 64 5.43 0.12 -10.95
N ARG A 65 6.02 -0.80 -11.73
CA ARG A 65 7.32 -0.64 -12.39
C ARG A 65 7.27 -0.26 -13.87
N ILE A 66 6.12 -0.39 -14.53
CA ILE A 66 5.93 0.12 -15.90
C ILE A 66 5.79 1.64 -15.84
N ASP A 67 6.53 2.32 -16.71
CA ASP A 67 6.67 3.77 -16.74
C ASP A 67 5.54 4.40 -17.57
N VAL A 68 4.36 4.57 -16.95
CA VAL A 68 3.25 5.36 -17.51
C VAL A 68 3.09 6.69 -16.76
N THR A 69 2.42 7.66 -17.40
CA THR A 69 2.29 9.08 -17.02
C THR A 69 1.75 9.35 -15.61
N ALA A 70 1.12 8.38 -14.94
CA ALA A 70 0.59 8.52 -13.58
C ALA A 70 1.59 8.03 -12.52
N SER A 71 1.64 8.69 -11.35
CA SER A 71 2.58 8.35 -10.26
C SER A 71 2.37 6.93 -9.71
N GLN A 72 3.40 6.37 -9.04
CA GLN A 72 3.33 5.03 -8.45
C GLN A 72 2.18 4.90 -7.43
N ARG A 73 1.89 5.95 -6.66
CA ARG A 73 0.73 6.05 -5.75
C ARG A 73 -0.60 5.95 -6.49
N VAL A 74 -0.78 6.71 -7.58
CA VAL A 74 -2.00 6.67 -8.40
C VAL A 74 -2.18 5.30 -9.06
N ARG A 75 -1.09 4.67 -9.53
CA ARG A 75 -1.12 3.29 -10.06
C ARG A 75 -1.57 2.28 -9.01
N LEU A 76 -1.12 2.40 -7.75
CA LEU A 76 -1.55 1.52 -6.67
C LEU A 76 -3.02 1.74 -6.29
N SER A 77 -3.49 2.99 -6.29
CA SER A 77 -4.90 3.34 -6.04
C SER A 77 -5.83 2.72 -7.09
N GLU A 78 -5.47 2.79 -8.38
CA GLU A 78 -6.26 2.13 -9.44
C GLU A 78 -6.26 0.60 -9.30
N VAL A 79 -5.12 -0.02 -8.97
CA VAL A 79 -5.04 -1.46 -8.66
C VAL A 79 -5.95 -1.82 -7.47
N GLN A 80 -5.92 -1.02 -6.40
CA GLN A 80 -6.75 -1.20 -5.22
C GLN A 80 -8.24 -1.11 -5.56
N ARG A 81 -8.63 -0.11 -6.35
CA ARG A 81 -10.00 0.12 -6.82
C ARG A 81 -10.53 -1.02 -7.70
N GLN A 82 -9.67 -1.65 -8.51
CA GLN A 82 -10.04 -2.78 -9.36
C GLN A 82 -10.14 -4.11 -8.59
N LEU A 83 -9.38 -4.28 -7.50
CA LEU A 83 -9.43 -5.50 -6.66
C LEU A 83 -10.55 -5.47 -5.62
N ALA A 84 -10.99 -4.28 -5.18
CA ALA A 84 -12.03 -4.12 -4.18
C ALA A 84 -13.41 -4.58 -4.68
N GLY A 85 -14.10 -5.40 -3.90
CA GLY A 85 -15.43 -5.94 -4.21
C GLY A 85 -15.41 -7.22 -5.07
N ILE A 86 -14.24 -7.70 -5.50
CA ILE A 86 -14.14 -8.95 -6.26
C ILE A 86 -14.38 -10.14 -5.31
N GLY A 87 -15.57 -10.75 -5.39
CA GLY A 87 -15.87 -12.00 -4.69
C GLY A 87 -16.34 -11.84 -3.24
N SER A 88 -16.41 -10.62 -2.69
CA SER A 88 -17.11 -10.34 -1.44
C SER A 88 -18.62 -10.57 -1.58
N GLY A 89 -19.08 -11.79 -1.28
CA GLY A 89 -20.48 -12.22 -1.34
C GLY A 89 -21.37 -11.60 -0.26
N HIS A 90 -21.64 -10.30 -0.39
CA HIS A 90 -22.42 -9.42 0.49
C HIS A 90 -21.86 -9.21 1.91
N PHE A 91 -21.96 -7.96 2.37
CA PHE A 91 -21.73 -7.57 3.76
C PHE A 91 -22.72 -8.33 4.67
N ARG A 92 -22.18 -9.07 5.64
CA ARG A 92 -22.97 -9.79 6.65
C ARG A 92 -22.67 -9.21 8.03
N LEU A 93 -23.72 -8.75 8.71
CA LEU A 93 -23.68 -7.98 9.96
C LEU A 93 -23.40 -8.86 11.21
N ASP A 94 -23.27 -10.17 11.02
CA ASP A 94 -23.37 -11.23 12.03
C ASP A 94 -22.03 -11.89 12.41
N ASN A 95 -20.94 -11.62 11.69
CA ASN A 95 -19.64 -12.24 11.92
C ASN A 95 -18.54 -11.19 12.16
N PRO A 96 -17.94 -11.11 13.37
CA PRO A 96 -16.88 -10.15 13.69
C PRO A 96 -15.55 -10.45 12.97
N MET A 97 -15.32 -11.68 12.51
CA MET A 97 -14.15 -12.03 11.70
C MET A 97 -14.57 -12.20 10.23
N GLN A 98 -14.79 -11.07 9.55
CA GLN A 98 -15.19 -11.04 8.15
C GLN A 98 -14.11 -11.70 7.27
N VAL A 99 -14.56 -12.58 6.37
CA VAL A 99 -13.70 -13.44 5.52
C VAL A 99 -13.72 -12.90 4.10
N PHE A 100 -12.55 -12.51 3.57
CA PHE A 100 -12.41 -11.77 2.32
C PHE A 100 -11.92 -12.65 1.17
N SER A 101 -12.27 -12.33 -0.07
CA SER A 101 -11.61 -12.98 -1.22
C SER A 101 -10.10 -12.69 -1.20
N LEU A 102 -9.31 -13.44 -1.98
CA LEU A 102 -7.88 -13.12 -2.14
C LEU A 102 -7.67 -11.72 -2.73
N ALA A 103 -8.57 -11.23 -3.58
CA ALA A 103 -8.51 -9.88 -4.15
C ALA A 103 -8.84 -8.80 -3.11
N ASP A 104 -9.92 -8.97 -2.34
CA ASP A 104 -10.30 -8.04 -1.26
C ASP A 104 -9.26 -8.01 -0.13
N ALA A 105 -8.68 -9.16 0.20
CA ALA A 105 -7.60 -9.28 1.18
C ALA A 105 -6.28 -8.66 0.71
N ILE A 106 -6.13 -8.34 -0.59
CA ILE A 106 -5.08 -7.47 -1.11
C ILE A 106 -5.54 -6.01 -1.08
N ALA A 107 -6.75 -5.72 -1.58
CA ALA A 107 -7.29 -4.37 -1.70
C ALA A 107 -7.35 -3.61 -0.37
N ARG A 108 -7.67 -4.28 0.74
CA ARG A 108 -7.71 -3.65 2.08
C ARG A 108 -6.32 -3.17 2.54
N PRO A 109 -5.27 -4.00 2.58
CA PRO A 109 -3.88 -3.56 2.76
C PRO A 109 -3.44 -2.42 1.83
N LEU A 110 -3.78 -2.48 0.53
CA LEU A 110 -3.40 -1.41 -0.40
C LEU A 110 -4.08 -0.08 -0.05
N ASN A 111 -5.36 -0.09 0.35
CA ASN A 111 -6.07 1.12 0.77
C ASN A 111 -5.51 1.67 2.09
N GLN A 112 -5.28 0.80 3.08
CA GLN A 112 -4.68 1.21 4.35
C GLN A 112 -3.31 1.88 4.11
N TYR A 113 -2.41 1.23 3.38
CA TYR A 113 -1.10 1.81 3.06
C TYR A 113 -1.19 3.16 2.35
N LEU A 114 -2.18 3.36 1.46
CA LEU A 114 -2.40 4.65 0.82
C LEU A 114 -2.76 5.71 1.88
N ASN A 115 -3.74 5.44 2.75
CA ASN A 115 -4.16 6.37 3.80
C ASN A 115 -2.99 6.67 4.78
N ASP A 116 -2.36 5.62 5.33
CA ASP A 116 -1.24 5.68 6.29
C ASP A 116 -0.06 6.53 5.76
N THR A 117 0.13 6.59 4.43
CA THR A 117 1.16 7.42 3.78
C THR A 117 0.68 8.80 3.31
N GLU A 118 -0.63 9.07 3.28
CA GLU A 118 -1.16 10.43 3.06
C GLU A 118 -0.98 11.25 4.35
N ASP A 119 -1.43 10.71 5.48
CA ASP A 119 -1.27 11.27 6.84
C ASP A 119 0.21 11.62 7.15
N HIS A 120 1.14 10.75 6.74
CA HIS A 120 2.59 10.96 6.93
C HIS A 120 3.16 12.10 6.07
N ILE A 121 2.60 12.34 4.87
CA ILE A 121 3.03 13.42 3.99
C ILE A 121 2.47 14.75 4.50
N GLU A 122 1.19 14.80 4.90
CA GLU A 122 0.57 16.01 5.45
C GLU A 122 1.24 16.47 6.75
N SER A 123 1.42 15.56 7.72
CA SER A 123 2.07 15.88 9.00
C SER A 123 3.54 16.35 8.84
N THR A 124 4.25 15.82 7.84
CA THR A 124 5.60 16.32 7.47
C THR A 124 5.55 17.74 6.88
N GLN A 125 4.52 18.06 6.10
CA GLN A 125 4.35 19.42 5.56
C GLN A 125 3.94 20.44 6.63
N THR A 126 3.02 20.10 7.53
CA THR A 126 2.59 20.99 8.63
C THR A 126 3.77 21.39 9.52
N SER A 127 4.60 20.43 9.93
CA SER A 127 5.74 20.65 10.82
C SER A 127 6.88 21.43 10.17
N LEU A 128 7.08 21.31 8.85
CA LEU A 128 8.01 22.14 8.09
C LEU A 128 7.49 23.56 7.83
N GLY A 129 6.17 23.77 7.80
CA GLY A 129 5.55 25.09 7.65
C GLY A 129 5.79 25.97 8.87
N THR A 130 5.43 25.49 10.06
CA THR A 130 5.55 26.26 11.31
C THR A 130 6.99 26.69 11.63
N GLY A 131 7.97 25.85 11.31
CA GLY A 131 9.39 26.13 11.58
C GLY A 131 10.02 27.28 10.76
N LEU A 132 9.29 27.84 9.80
CA LEU A 132 9.71 29.04 9.05
C LEU A 132 9.08 30.33 9.59
N GLU A 133 7.98 30.24 10.34
CA GLU A 133 7.29 31.40 10.93
C GLU A 133 8.02 31.83 12.22
N ASP A 134 8.44 30.88 13.06
CA ASP A 134 9.22 31.14 14.28
C ASP A 134 10.55 31.87 14.00
N LEU A 135 11.20 31.59 12.86
CA LEU A 135 12.45 32.24 12.44
C LEU A 135 12.27 33.68 11.93
N GLN A 136 11.04 34.13 11.67
CA GLN A 136 10.75 35.52 11.27
C GLN A 136 10.28 36.39 12.45
N ALA A 137 10.01 35.79 13.62
CA ALA A 137 9.68 36.52 14.84
C ALA A 137 10.92 37.12 15.54
N ASP A 138 12.08 36.44 15.44
CA ASP A 138 13.29 36.78 16.22
C ASP A 138 14.08 37.98 15.63
N GLU A 139 13.97 38.27 14.32
CA GLU A 139 14.58 39.47 13.70
C GLU A 139 13.76 40.77 13.92
N ALA A 140 12.62 40.73 14.61
CA ALA A 140 11.68 41.84 14.70
C ALA A 140 11.81 42.73 15.96
N ASP A 141 12.62 42.34 16.96
CA ASP A 141 12.69 42.99 18.29
C ASP A 141 14.04 43.72 18.56
N GLU A 142 14.93 43.81 17.57
CA GLU A 142 16.27 44.45 17.70
C GLU A 142 16.35 45.84 17.01
N SER A 143 15.29 46.66 17.14
CA SER A 143 15.14 48.01 16.50
C SER A 143 14.91 49.16 17.47
#